data_AF-A0A376ZML2-F1
#
_entry.id   AF-A0A376ZML2-F1
#
_cell.length_a   1.000
_cell.length_b   1.000
_cell.length_c   1.000
_cell.angle_alpha   90.00
_cell.angle_beta   90.00
_cell.angle_gamma   90.00
#
_symmetry.space_group_name_H-M   'P 1'
#
loop_
_entity.id
_entity.type
_entity.pdbx_description
1 polymer ?
#
loop_
_entity_poly.entity_id
_entity_poly.type
_entity_poly.pdbx_seq_one_letter_code
_entity_poly.pdbx_strand_id
1 'polypeptide(L)'
;MAFIYVLYCAFDFDQSVKDNSGWLSILSIGVLIVVISAIINTRYLEYDLSFKNNRMKLLRRVQIYLVIPLSIALLVHLQVIPLEMVFRNIETSDKSINFKVIAELAFMSYFIFILTILPGLIYLKMNPQHKLSKRISSAFVASLMILLVISTQITVLPVIFTHSVIKLSGISDFKIHSYIIKTSEYPEEFFSNAVWGKKNIKPGEYYSVQAVSMFTTNQFILLCPKDIIRFYRESWKFDLLNVDFDTNTRKKLQEEAAYCVPISAISVKRWDMPLQGSKPSN
;
A
#
# COMPACT_ATOMS: atom_id res chain seq x y z
N MET A 1 -15.81 9.51 5.31
CA MET A 1 -14.47 9.14 5.83
C MET A 1 -14.47 9.05 7.35
N ALA A 2 -14.75 10.12 8.11
CA ALA A 2 -14.90 10.03 9.58
C ALA A 2 -15.96 8.99 10.02
N PHE A 3 -17.09 8.89 9.31
CA PHE A 3 -18.15 7.91 9.60
C PHE A 3 -17.72 6.45 9.34
N ILE A 4 -16.86 6.21 8.36
CA ILE A 4 -16.33 4.86 8.07
C ILE A 4 -15.31 4.49 9.14
N TYR A 5 -14.45 5.43 9.55
CA TYR A 5 -13.47 5.22 10.62
C TYR A 5 -14.15 4.98 11.98
N VAL A 6 -15.22 5.72 12.28
CA VAL A 6 -16.07 5.49 13.48
C VAL A 6 -16.76 4.13 13.42
N LEU A 7 -17.29 3.71 12.26
CA LEU A 7 -17.81 2.35 12.07
C LEU A 7 -16.72 1.28 12.18
N TYR A 8 -15.49 1.59 11.75
CA TYR A 8 -14.31 0.71 11.84
C TYR A 8 -13.81 0.52 13.27
N CYS A 9 -13.93 1.55 14.11
CA CYS A 9 -13.61 1.49 15.54
C CYS A 9 -14.75 0.90 16.37
N ALA A 10 -16.00 1.03 15.94
CA ALA A 10 -17.17 0.56 16.68
C ALA A 10 -17.52 -0.92 16.45
N PHE A 11 -17.18 -1.48 15.29
CA PHE A 11 -17.40 -2.89 14.97
C PHE A 11 -16.08 -3.65 14.99
N ASP A 12 -15.93 -4.57 15.95
CA ASP A 12 -14.79 -5.48 16.07
C ASP A 12 -14.80 -6.49 14.92
N PHE A 13 -14.43 -6.02 13.73
CA PHE A 13 -14.45 -6.83 12.52
C PHE A 13 -13.30 -7.83 12.51
N ASP A 14 -13.65 -9.07 12.17
CA ASP A 14 -12.74 -10.21 11.99
C ASP A 14 -11.56 -9.86 11.05
N GLN A 15 -10.39 -10.45 11.32
CA GLN A 15 -9.13 -10.13 10.60
C GLN A 15 -9.28 -10.29 9.07
N SER A 16 -10.13 -11.24 8.64
CA SER A 16 -10.47 -11.50 7.24
C SER A 16 -11.22 -10.34 6.55
N VAL A 17 -12.01 -9.57 7.30
CA VAL A 17 -12.74 -8.39 6.83
C VAL A 17 -11.81 -7.19 6.77
N LYS A 18 -10.84 -7.08 7.69
CA LYS A 18 -9.82 -6.02 7.66
C LYS A 18 -8.95 -6.09 6.40
N ASP A 19 -8.59 -7.30 5.98
CA ASP A 19 -7.78 -7.53 4.77
C ASP A 19 -8.56 -7.26 3.47
N ASN A 20 -9.88 -7.46 3.46
CA ASN A 20 -10.75 -7.25 2.29
C ASN A 20 -11.55 -5.93 2.31
N SER A 21 -11.36 -5.11 3.33
CA SER A 21 -12.11 -3.88 3.59
C SER A 21 -12.09 -2.89 2.42
N GLY A 22 -10.95 -2.72 1.76
CA GLY A 22 -10.82 -1.84 0.59
C GLY A 22 -11.66 -2.31 -0.61
N TRP A 23 -11.68 -3.61 -0.89
CA TRP A 23 -12.48 -4.19 -1.97
C TRP A 23 -13.98 -4.11 -1.69
N LEU A 24 -14.38 -4.37 -0.45
CA LEU A 24 -15.77 -4.23 -0.01
C LEU A 24 -16.24 -2.76 -0.06
N SER A 25 -15.37 -1.81 0.28
CA SER A 25 -15.64 -0.38 0.13
C SER A 25 -15.85 0.02 -1.33
N ILE A 26 -14.97 -0.44 -2.24
CA ILE A 26 -15.09 -0.21 -3.70
C ILE A 26 -16.42 -0.74 -4.24
N LEU A 27 -16.77 -1.98 -3.90
CA LEU A 27 -18.01 -2.60 -4.35
C LEU A 27 -19.24 -1.89 -3.79
N SER A 28 -19.26 -1.56 -2.50
CA SER A 28 -20.41 -0.89 -1.86
C SER A 28 -20.64 0.52 -2.40
N ILE A 29 -19.60 1.34 -2.50
CA ILE A 29 -19.68 2.70 -3.06
C ILE A 29 -20.04 2.65 -4.54
N GLY A 30 -19.46 1.72 -5.31
CA GLY A 30 -19.78 1.53 -6.73
C GLY A 30 -21.25 1.20 -6.95
N VAL A 31 -21.79 0.24 -6.20
CA VAL A 31 -23.22 -0.13 -6.26
C VAL A 31 -24.10 1.05 -5.87
N LEU A 32 -23.77 1.77 -4.80
CA LEU A 32 -24.57 2.90 -4.32
C LEU A 32 -24.62 4.05 -5.34
N ILE A 33 -23.50 4.36 -6.00
CA ILE A 33 -23.44 5.39 -7.06
C ILE A 33 -24.24 4.95 -8.30
N VAL A 34 -24.18 3.67 -8.67
CA VAL A 34 -24.98 3.14 -9.79
C VAL A 34 -26.48 3.24 -9.48
N VAL A 35 -26.91 2.88 -8.27
CA VAL A 35 -28.31 2.98 -7.84
C VAL A 35 -28.79 4.43 -7.82
N ILE A 36 -28.00 5.35 -7.25
CA ILE A 36 -28.35 6.79 -7.23
C ILE A 36 -28.43 7.34 -8.66
N SER A 37 -27.49 6.98 -9.53
CA SER A 37 -27.52 7.38 -10.94
C SER A 37 -28.77 6.82 -11.65
N ALA A 38 -29.18 5.59 -11.35
CA ALA A 38 -30.39 4.96 -11.89
C ALA A 38 -31.67 5.73 -11.51
N ILE A 39 -31.76 6.17 -10.25
CA ILE A 39 -32.93 6.88 -9.72
C ILE A 39 -33.01 8.32 -10.26
N ILE A 40 -31.88 9.03 -10.34
CA ILE A 40 -31.87 10.46 -10.71
C ILE A 40 -31.97 10.64 -12.24
N ASN A 41 -31.27 9.80 -13.02
CA ASN A 41 -31.15 10.02 -14.46
C ASN A 41 -32.26 9.38 -15.30
N THR A 42 -33.18 8.61 -14.70
CA THR A 42 -34.24 7.88 -15.42
C THR A 42 -35.09 8.80 -16.30
N ARG A 43 -35.53 9.94 -15.76
CA ARG A 43 -36.37 10.91 -16.48
C ARG A 43 -35.63 11.65 -17.60
N TYR A 44 -34.37 12.02 -17.37
CA TYR A 44 -33.54 12.69 -18.38
C TYR A 44 -33.21 11.75 -19.55
N LEU A 45 -33.02 10.47 -19.24
CA LEU A 45 -32.71 9.44 -20.21
C LEU A 45 -33.90 9.13 -21.13
N GLU A 46 -35.12 9.03 -20.58
CA GLU A 46 -36.32 8.77 -21.37
C GLU A 46 -36.57 9.86 -22.42
N TYR A 47 -36.32 11.12 -22.05
CA TYR A 47 -36.40 12.25 -22.97
C TYR A 47 -35.36 12.17 -24.10
N ASP A 48 -34.08 11.92 -23.75
CA ASP A 48 -32.96 11.90 -24.70
C ASP A 48 -32.91 10.62 -25.58
N LEU A 49 -33.58 9.54 -25.16
CA LEU A 49 -33.68 8.27 -25.89
C LEU A 49 -34.88 8.20 -26.85
N SER A 50 -35.84 9.10 -26.74
CA SER A 50 -37.09 9.08 -27.53
C SER A 50 -36.83 9.07 -29.04
N PHE A 51 -35.77 9.74 -29.51
CA PHE A 51 -35.45 9.91 -30.94
C PHE A 51 -34.32 9.02 -31.48
N LYS A 52 -33.87 7.98 -30.77
CA LYS A 52 -32.67 7.19 -31.14
C LYS A 52 -32.96 5.73 -31.52
N ASN A 53 -32.12 5.15 -32.38
CA ASN A 53 -32.20 3.72 -32.76
C ASN A 53 -31.86 2.78 -31.57
N ASN A 54 -32.41 1.56 -31.53
CA ASN A 54 -32.29 0.62 -30.40
C ASN A 54 -30.84 0.34 -29.96
N ARG A 55 -29.90 0.18 -30.91
CA ARG A 55 -28.47 -0.01 -30.61
C ARG A 55 -27.87 1.21 -29.91
N MET A 56 -28.23 2.42 -30.35
CA MET A 56 -27.80 3.67 -29.72
C MET A 56 -28.46 3.89 -28.36
N LYS A 57 -29.71 3.42 -28.17
CA LYS A 57 -30.38 3.47 -26.86
C LYS A 57 -29.65 2.61 -25.82
N LEU A 58 -29.24 1.40 -26.20
CA LEU A 58 -28.49 0.49 -25.32
C LEU A 58 -27.11 1.07 -24.95
N LEU A 59 -26.34 1.54 -25.94
CA LEU A 59 -25.04 2.18 -25.71
C LEU A 59 -25.14 3.35 -24.73
N ARG A 60 -26.16 4.19 -24.87
CA ARG A 60 -26.32 5.38 -24.02
C ARG A 60 -26.80 5.02 -22.60
N ARG A 61 -27.61 3.96 -22.44
CA ARG A 61 -27.94 3.37 -21.12
C ARG A 61 -26.69 2.88 -20.40
N VAL A 62 -25.86 2.09 -21.07
CA VAL A 62 -24.60 1.58 -20.49
C VAL A 62 -23.67 2.73 -20.11
N GLN A 63 -23.59 3.77 -20.95
CA GLN A 63 -22.76 4.92 -20.68
C GLN A 63 -23.19 5.69 -19.42
N ILE A 64 -24.50 5.94 -19.24
CA ILE A 64 -25.03 6.78 -18.16
C ILE A 64 -25.18 6.01 -16.84
N TYR A 65 -25.59 4.73 -16.89
CA TYR A 65 -25.80 3.95 -15.67
C TYR A 65 -24.56 3.19 -15.19
N LEU A 66 -23.59 2.93 -16.06
CA LEU A 66 -22.45 2.09 -15.71
C LEU A 66 -21.13 2.83 -15.90
N VAL A 67 -20.82 3.30 -17.11
CA VAL A 67 -19.48 3.87 -17.40
C VAL A 67 -19.21 5.14 -16.59
N ILE A 68 -20.15 6.09 -16.57
CA ILE A 68 -19.97 7.36 -15.84
C ILE A 68 -19.88 7.13 -14.32
N PRO A 69 -20.85 6.44 -13.68
CA PRO A 69 -20.79 6.09 -12.25
C PRO A 69 -19.49 5.37 -11.85
N LEU A 70 -19.08 4.37 -12.63
CA LEU A 70 -17.89 3.57 -12.33
C LEU A 70 -16.60 4.39 -12.50
N SER A 71 -16.57 5.31 -13.47
CA SER A 71 -15.45 6.25 -13.63
C SER A 71 -15.36 7.23 -12.46
N ILE A 72 -16.49 7.75 -11.98
CA ILE A 72 -16.52 8.64 -10.80
C ILE A 72 -16.10 7.87 -9.55
N ALA A 73 -16.62 6.64 -9.37
CA ALA A 73 -16.23 5.78 -8.25
C ALA A 73 -14.71 5.51 -8.28
N LEU A 74 -14.15 5.20 -9.46
CA LEU A 74 -12.71 4.99 -9.61
C LEU A 74 -11.88 6.23 -9.25
N LEU A 75 -12.31 7.41 -9.68
CA LEU A 75 -11.63 8.68 -9.35
C LEU A 75 -11.62 8.94 -7.84
N VAL A 76 -12.75 8.70 -7.16
CA VAL A 76 -12.84 8.85 -5.70
C VAL A 76 -11.90 7.87 -4.99
N HIS A 77 -11.87 6.60 -5.42
CA HIS A 77 -11.02 5.59 -4.79
C HIS A 77 -9.54 5.83 -5.00
N LEU A 78 -9.14 6.34 -6.16
CA LEU A 78 -7.75 6.70 -6.45
C LEU A 78 -7.19 7.69 -5.43
N GLN A 79 -8.05 8.52 -4.84
CA GLN A 79 -7.65 9.49 -3.82
C GLN A 79 -7.88 8.96 -2.41
N VAL A 80 -8.94 8.19 -2.17
CA VAL A 80 -9.31 7.63 -0.85
C VAL A 80 -8.31 6.58 -0.32
N ILE A 81 -7.81 5.69 -1.18
CA ILE A 81 -6.90 4.59 -0.76
C ILE A 81 -5.59 5.13 -0.15
N PRO A 82 -4.86 6.06 -0.80
CA PRO A 82 -3.68 6.70 -0.21
C PRO A 82 -3.95 7.26 1.19
N LEU A 83 -5.12 7.86 1.39
CA LEU A 83 -5.47 8.51 2.65
C LEU A 83 -5.73 7.51 3.76
N GLU A 84 -6.39 6.41 3.44
CA GLU A 84 -6.56 5.31 4.38
C GLU A 84 -5.20 4.76 4.82
N MET A 85 -4.25 4.60 3.89
CA MET A 85 -2.89 4.18 4.22
C MET A 85 -2.17 5.18 5.13
N VAL A 86 -2.33 6.48 4.88
CA VAL A 86 -1.82 7.56 5.73
C VAL A 86 -2.40 7.43 7.14
N PHE A 87 -3.73 7.40 7.29
CA PHE A 87 -4.35 7.32 8.62
C PHE A 87 -4.01 6.06 9.40
N ARG A 88 -3.79 4.92 8.74
CA ARG A 88 -3.40 3.66 9.41
C ARG A 88 -1.97 3.69 9.98
N ASN A 89 -1.11 4.56 9.46
CA ASN A 89 0.31 4.60 9.83
C ASN A 89 0.72 5.87 10.61
N ILE A 90 -0.24 6.73 10.98
CA ILE A 90 0.05 7.85 11.89
C ILE A 90 0.40 7.28 13.26
N GLU A 91 1.59 7.58 13.76
CA GLU A 91 1.93 7.30 15.15
C GLU A 91 1.36 8.43 16.01
N THR A 92 0.48 8.08 16.96
CA THR A 92 0.03 9.05 17.95
C THR A 92 1.10 9.16 19.03
N SER A 93 1.83 10.27 19.05
CA SER A 93 2.97 10.51 19.94
C SER A 93 2.62 10.46 21.44
N ASP A 94 1.33 10.40 21.81
CA ASP A 94 0.89 10.30 23.20
C ASP A 94 -0.23 9.26 23.34
N LYS A 95 -0.11 8.38 24.33
CA LYS A 95 -1.19 7.43 24.73
C LYS A 95 -2.46 8.15 25.21
N SER A 96 -2.41 9.46 25.44
CA SER A 96 -3.57 10.32 25.66
C SER A 96 -3.92 11.05 24.37
N ILE A 97 -5.17 10.92 23.92
CA ILE A 97 -5.72 11.66 22.79
C ILE A 97 -5.65 13.16 23.11
N ASN A 98 -4.60 13.82 22.63
CA ASN A 98 -4.36 15.24 22.83
C ASN A 98 -5.13 16.04 21.76
N PHE A 99 -5.66 17.21 22.11
CA PHE A 99 -6.40 18.09 21.20
C PHE A 99 -5.59 18.42 19.93
N LYS A 100 -4.26 18.52 20.07
CA LYS A 100 -3.32 18.73 18.96
C LYS A 100 -3.44 17.65 17.87
N VAL A 101 -3.46 16.37 18.26
CA VAL A 101 -3.56 15.23 17.33
C VAL A 101 -4.92 15.21 16.62
N ILE A 102 -6.00 15.50 17.34
CA ILE A 102 -7.35 15.60 16.74
C ILE A 102 -7.40 16.76 15.73
N ALA A 103 -6.83 17.92 16.09
CA ALA A 103 -6.83 19.10 15.23
C ALA A 103 -6.04 18.86 13.94
N GLU A 104 -4.87 18.20 14.03
CA GLU A 104 -4.05 17.82 12.86
C GLU A 104 -4.79 16.83 11.95
N LEU A 105 -5.40 15.79 12.54
CA LEU A 105 -6.19 14.81 11.81
C LEU A 105 -7.37 15.46 11.09
N ALA A 106 -8.08 16.37 11.77
CA ALA A 106 -9.21 17.10 11.22
C ALA A 106 -8.77 18.03 10.07
N PHE A 107 -7.72 18.81 10.26
CA PHE A 107 -7.15 19.69 9.23
C PHE A 107 -6.78 18.91 7.97
N MET A 108 -6.04 17.80 8.14
CA MET A 108 -5.64 16.95 7.03
C MET A 108 -6.86 16.37 6.31
N SER A 109 -7.83 15.84 7.05
CA SER A 109 -9.05 15.29 6.45
C SER A 109 -9.81 16.31 5.61
N TYR A 110 -9.87 17.58 6.04
CA TYR A 110 -10.52 18.67 5.32
C TYR A 110 -9.72 19.12 4.09
N PHE A 111 -8.41 19.30 4.25
CA PHE A 111 -7.51 19.67 3.16
C PHE A 111 -7.60 18.66 2.01
N ILE A 112 -7.57 17.40 2.38
CA ILE A 112 -7.71 16.27 1.48
C ILE A 112 -9.10 16.23 0.84
N PHE A 113 -10.17 16.42 1.62
CA PHE A 113 -11.53 16.46 1.08
C PHE A 113 -11.66 17.53 -0.02
N ILE A 114 -11.11 18.73 0.20
CA ILE A 114 -11.08 19.79 -0.80
C ILE A 114 -10.33 19.33 -2.05
N LEU A 115 -9.13 18.76 -1.90
CA LEU A 115 -8.34 18.22 -3.01
C LEU A 115 -9.07 17.12 -3.78
N THR A 116 -9.86 16.28 -3.10
CA THR A 116 -10.61 15.20 -3.76
C THR A 116 -11.78 15.67 -4.61
N ILE A 117 -12.33 16.85 -4.32
CA ILE A 117 -13.43 17.43 -5.08
C ILE A 117 -12.94 18.02 -6.42
N LEU A 118 -11.67 18.47 -6.51
CA LEU A 118 -11.13 19.16 -7.68
C LEU A 118 -11.29 18.37 -9.00
N PRO A 119 -10.93 17.07 -9.11
CA PRO A 119 -11.14 16.29 -10.33
C PRO A 119 -12.61 16.20 -10.74
N GLY A 120 -13.51 16.09 -9.76
CA GLY A 120 -14.96 16.10 -9.99
C GLY A 120 -15.44 17.44 -10.56
N LEU A 121 -14.94 18.56 -10.02
CA LEU A 121 -15.23 19.89 -10.55
C LEU A 121 -14.69 20.09 -11.97
N ILE A 122 -13.49 19.59 -12.27
CA ILE A 122 -12.92 19.62 -13.63
C ILE A 122 -13.82 18.84 -14.58
N TYR A 123 -14.27 17.64 -14.19
CA TYR A 123 -15.20 16.84 -15.00
C TYR A 123 -16.52 17.58 -15.29
N LEU A 124 -17.09 18.24 -14.28
CA LEU A 124 -18.37 18.95 -14.37
C LEU A 124 -18.28 20.26 -15.17
N LYS A 125 -17.22 21.05 -14.98
CA LYS A 125 -17.02 22.33 -15.67
C LYS A 125 -16.54 22.19 -17.12
N MET A 126 -16.03 21.02 -17.51
CA MET A 126 -15.52 20.81 -18.86
C MET A 126 -16.64 20.84 -19.90
N ASN A 127 -16.41 21.55 -21.01
CA ASN A 127 -17.43 21.81 -22.03
C ASN A 127 -18.17 20.51 -22.44
N PRO A 128 -19.51 20.47 -22.36
CA PRO A 128 -20.31 19.28 -22.67
C PRO A 128 -20.16 18.82 -24.13
N GLN A 129 -19.68 19.68 -25.04
CA GLN A 129 -19.36 19.33 -26.42
C GLN A 129 -18.13 18.43 -26.55
N HIS A 130 -17.26 18.36 -25.54
CA HIS A 130 -16.15 17.41 -25.55
C HIS A 130 -16.62 15.97 -25.36
N LYS A 131 -16.00 15.05 -26.10
CA LYS A 131 -16.23 13.60 -25.96
C LYS A 131 -16.06 13.17 -24.50
N LEU A 132 -16.92 12.27 -24.03
CA LEU A 132 -16.89 11.75 -22.65
C LEU A 132 -15.49 11.25 -22.25
N SER A 133 -14.81 10.54 -23.15
CA SER A 133 -13.44 10.04 -22.93
C SER A 133 -12.45 11.16 -22.59
N LYS A 134 -12.51 12.31 -23.27
CA LYS A 134 -11.63 13.46 -23.00
C LYS A 134 -11.91 14.07 -21.63
N ARG A 135 -13.20 14.11 -21.22
CA ARG A 135 -13.62 14.62 -19.90
C ARG A 135 -13.21 13.70 -18.76
N ILE A 136 -13.33 12.39 -18.95
CA ILE A 136 -12.88 11.40 -17.96
C ILE A 136 -11.35 11.42 -17.86
N SER A 137 -10.66 11.43 -19.00
CA SER A 137 -9.19 11.44 -19.06
C SER A 137 -8.61 12.69 -18.39
N SER A 138 -9.16 13.89 -18.60
CA SER A 138 -8.68 15.09 -17.93
C SER A 138 -8.87 15.05 -16.42
N ALA A 139 -10.03 14.58 -15.94
CA ALA A 139 -10.28 14.40 -14.52
C ALA A 139 -9.34 13.36 -13.90
N PHE A 140 -9.07 12.27 -14.62
CA PHE A 140 -8.13 11.24 -14.20
C PHE A 140 -6.70 11.76 -14.10
N VAL A 141 -6.23 12.49 -15.10
CA VAL A 141 -4.91 13.14 -15.08
C VAL A 141 -4.82 14.13 -13.92
N ALA A 142 -5.84 14.96 -13.70
CA ALA A 142 -5.87 15.87 -12.57
C ALA A 142 -5.81 15.13 -11.22
N SER A 143 -6.54 14.01 -11.08
CA SER A 143 -6.49 13.17 -9.89
C SER A 143 -5.09 12.59 -9.65
N LEU A 144 -4.42 12.11 -10.70
CA LEU A 144 -3.04 11.60 -10.61
C LEU A 144 -2.05 12.70 -10.22
N MET A 145 -2.17 13.89 -10.79
CA MET A 145 -1.30 15.02 -10.45
C MET A 145 -1.46 15.43 -8.98
N ILE A 146 -2.70 15.48 -8.47
CA ILE A 146 -2.95 15.75 -7.06
C ILE A 146 -2.32 14.67 -6.19
N LEU A 147 -2.49 13.39 -6.56
CA LEU A 147 -1.89 12.28 -5.82
C LEU A 147 -0.35 12.38 -5.78
N LEU A 148 0.28 12.73 -6.89
CA LEU A 148 1.73 12.94 -6.95
C LEU A 148 2.17 14.06 -6.00
N VAL A 149 1.46 15.19 -5.99
CA VAL A 149 1.77 16.30 -5.08
C VAL A 149 1.64 15.86 -3.61
N ILE A 150 0.55 15.17 -3.25
CA ILE A 150 0.35 14.65 -1.89
C ILE A 150 1.48 13.66 -1.53
N SER A 151 1.87 12.79 -2.46
CA SER A 151 2.94 11.80 -2.28
C SER A 151 4.31 12.43 -2.01
N THR A 152 4.59 13.62 -2.56
CA THR A 152 5.83 14.34 -2.24
C THR A 152 5.87 14.90 -0.81
N GLN A 153 4.72 15.26 -0.26
CA GLN A 153 4.63 15.83 1.09
C GLN A 153 4.52 14.74 2.15
N ILE A 154 3.74 13.68 1.87
CA ILE A 154 3.52 12.58 2.79
C ILE A 154 4.42 11.41 2.41
N THR A 155 5.56 11.36 3.06
CA THR A 155 6.66 10.45 2.70
C THR A 155 6.33 8.95 2.85
N VAL A 156 5.28 8.60 3.58
CA VAL A 156 4.82 7.22 3.77
C VAL A 156 4.14 6.66 2.52
N LEU A 157 3.53 7.51 1.69
CA LEU A 157 2.88 7.07 0.45
C LEU A 157 3.86 6.43 -0.52
N PRO A 158 5.00 7.07 -0.88
CA PRO A 158 6.05 6.42 -1.66
C PRO A 158 6.57 5.13 -1.05
N VAL A 159 6.79 5.08 0.27
CA VAL A 159 7.40 3.92 0.95
C VAL A 159 6.50 2.68 0.84
N ILE A 160 5.20 2.81 1.14
CA ILE A 160 4.24 1.70 1.06
C ILE A 160 4.05 1.24 -0.39
N PHE A 161 4.03 2.18 -1.33
CA PHE A 161 3.94 1.87 -2.75
C PHE A 161 5.15 1.05 -3.21
N THR A 162 6.36 1.50 -2.88
CA THR A 162 7.61 0.79 -3.18
C THR A 162 7.64 -0.60 -2.54
N HIS A 163 7.23 -0.74 -1.27
CA HIS A 163 7.09 -2.04 -0.63
C HIS A 163 6.18 -2.98 -1.44
N SER A 164 5.01 -2.50 -1.83
CA SER A 164 4.03 -3.29 -2.58
C SER A 164 4.58 -3.75 -3.92
N VAL A 165 5.27 -2.88 -4.65
CA VAL A 165 5.90 -3.21 -5.94
C VAL A 165 7.03 -4.22 -5.77
N ILE A 166 7.92 -4.02 -4.79
CA ILE A 166 9.04 -4.94 -4.52
C ILE A 166 8.51 -6.33 -4.12
N LYS A 167 7.45 -6.38 -3.32
CA LYS A 167 6.83 -7.63 -2.90
C LYS A 167 6.11 -8.35 -4.03
N LEU A 168 5.32 -7.63 -4.83
CA LEU A 168 4.57 -8.19 -5.96
C LEU A 168 5.49 -8.72 -7.05
N SER A 169 6.60 -8.03 -7.31
CA SER A 169 7.61 -8.45 -8.29
C SER A 169 8.46 -9.63 -7.83
N GLY A 170 8.33 -10.07 -6.57
CA GLY A 170 9.13 -11.15 -6.01
C GLY A 170 10.58 -10.77 -5.73
N ILE A 171 10.94 -9.49 -5.83
CA ILE A 171 12.29 -8.98 -5.52
C ILE A 171 12.59 -9.15 -4.02
N SER A 172 11.58 -9.01 -3.16
CA SER A 172 11.67 -9.35 -1.73
C SER A 172 10.37 -9.96 -1.24
N ASP A 173 10.45 -10.91 -0.33
CA ASP A 173 9.28 -11.53 0.31
C ASP A 173 9.07 -11.08 1.76
N PHE A 174 10.00 -10.29 2.32
CA PHE A 174 9.95 -9.77 3.70
C PHE A 174 9.61 -10.83 4.75
N LYS A 175 10.06 -12.06 4.53
CA LYS A 175 9.88 -13.21 5.42
C LYS A 175 11.23 -13.72 5.91
N ILE A 176 11.21 -14.32 7.09
CA ILE A 176 12.40 -14.95 7.66
C ILE A 176 12.53 -16.32 7.02
N HIS A 177 13.70 -16.57 6.45
CA HIS A 177 14.07 -17.82 5.80
C HIS A 177 15.36 -18.34 6.39
N SER A 178 15.57 -19.66 6.30
CA SER A 178 16.88 -20.23 6.62
C SER A 178 17.68 -20.39 5.32
N TYR A 179 18.95 -19.96 5.35
CA TYR A 179 19.85 -20.00 4.20
C TYR A 179 21.05 -20.86 4.53
N ILE A 180 21.38 -21.79 3.63
CA ILE A 180 22.58 -22.63 3.71
C ILE A 180 23.67 -21.98 2.88
N ILE A 181 24.84 -21.81 3.50
CA ILE A 181 26.01 -21.14 2.93
C ILE A 181 27.20 -22.07 3.06
N LYS A 182 28.02 -22.15 2.00
CA LYS A 182 29.29 -22.86 2.01
C LYS A 182 30.38 -22.00 2.65
N THR A 183 31.11 -22.59 3.59
CA THR A 183 32.24 -21.91 4.25
C THR A 183 33.35 -21.51 3.28
N SER A 184 33.53 -22.24 2.16
CA SER A 184 34.53 -21.92 1.15
C SER A 184 34.23 -20.67 0.32
N GLU A 185 32.95 -20.29 0.19
CA GLU A 185 32.53 -19.15 -0.64
C GLU A 185 32.33 -17.89 0.23
N TYR A 186 31.79 -18.06 1.43
CA TYR A 186 31.62 -16.99 2.42
C TYR A 186 32.08 -17.49 3.80
N PRO A 187 33.19 -16.94 4.32
CA PRO A 187 33.71 -17.29 5.63
C PRO A 187 32.69 -17.05 6.75
N GLU A 188 32.75 -17.88 7.80
CA GLU A 188 31.79 -17.81 8.92
C GLU A 188 31.89 -16.51 9.72
N GLU A 189 33.01 -15.80 9.61
CA GLU A 189 33.28 -14.53 10.29
C GLU A 189 32.31 -13.44 9.86
N PHE A 190 31.83 -13.46 8.61
CA PHE A 190 30.81 -12.53 8.10
C PHE A 190 29.47 -12.66 8.85
N PHE A 191 29.19 -13.83 9.43
CA PHE A 191 27.97 -14.15 10.16
C PHE A 191 28.24 -14.53 11.62
N SER A 192 29.36 -14.03 12.17
CA SER A 192 29.78 -14.30 13.55
C SER A 192 28.88 -13.63 14.60
N ASN A 193 28.21 -12.53 14.24
CA ASN A 193 27.32 -11.83 15.13
C ASN A 193 26.07 -12.67 15.46
N ALA A 194 25.67 -12.71 16.74
CA ALA A 194 24.56 -13.51 17.25
C ALA A 194 23.21 -13.19 16.58
N VAL A 195 23.07 -12.02 15.97
CA VAL A 195 21.86 -11.58 15.22
C VAL A 195 21.46 -12.53 14.09
N TRP A 196 22.42 -13.29 13.53
CA TRP A 196 22.19 -14.19 12.38
C TRP A 196 21.67 -15.59 12.75
N GLY A 197 21.66 -15.94 14.04
CA GLY A 197 21.18 -17.26 14.49
C GLY A 197 21.92 -18.42 13.82
N LYS A 198 23.25 -18.28 13.64
CA LYS A 198 24.10 -19.25 12.94
C LYS A 198 23.99 -20.65 13.56
N LYS A 199 23.78 -21.68 12.73
CA LYS A 199 23.86 -23.10 13.11
C LYS A 199 24.75 -23.86 12.14
N ASN A 200 25.73 -24.56 12.67
CA ASN A 200 26.63 -25.40 11.87
C ASN A 200 25.89 -26.68 11.46
N ILE A 201 25.79 -26.93 10.15
CA ILE A 201 25.19 -28.16 9.62
C ILE A 201 26.27 -29.22 9.52
N LYS A 202 27.39 -28.87 8.88
CA LYS A 202 28.58 -29.69 8.76
C LYS A 202 29.79 -28.79 8.99
N PRO A 203 30.49 -28.94 10.14
CA PRO A 203 31.61 -28.07 10.50
C PRO A 203 32.64 -27.99 9.36
N GLY A 204 33.03 -26.77 8.98
CA GLY A 204 34.02 -26.52 7.92
C GLY A 204 33.51 -26.62 6.48
N GLU A 205 32.28 -27.09 6.25
CA GLU A 205 31.69 -27.17 4.91
C GLU A 205 30.44 -26.29 4.75
N TYR A 206 29.47 -26.42 5.64
CA TYR A 206 28.17 -25.74 5.54
C TYR A 206 27.69 -25.24 6.90
N TYR A 207 27.22 -24.00 6.90
CA TYR A 207 26.47 -23.41 8.00
C TYR A 207 25.14 -22.86 7.49
N SER A 208 24.20 -22.69 8.41
CA SER A 208 22.92 -22.04 8.16
C SER A 208 22.78 -20.77 8.95
N VAL A 209 22.12 -19.78 8.35
CA VAL A 209 21.75 -18.52 8.98
C VAL A 209 20.27 -18.27 8.79
N GLN A 210 19.64 -17.61 9.78
CA GLN A 210 18.28 -17.11 9.65
C GLN A 210 18.32 -15.64 9.23
N ALA A 211 17.78 -15.35 8.06
CA ALA A 211 17.87 -14.03 7.46
C ALA A 211 16.61 -13.70 6.65
N VAL A 212 16.51 -12.44 6.27
CA VAL A 212 15.45 -11.90 5.41
C VAL A 212 16.12 -11.46 4.11
N SER A 213 15.56 -11.87 2.97
CA SER A 213 16.00 -11.31 1.68
C SER A 213 15.34 -9.96 1.48
N MET A 214 16.10 -8.88 1.69
CA MET A 214 15.60 -7.53 1.45
C MET A 214 15.63 -7.14 -0.03
N PHE A 215 16.51 -7.74 -0.80
CA PHE A 215 16.62 -7.49 -2.24
C PHE A 215 17.23 -8.69 -2.95
N THR A 216 16.53 -9.24 -3.93
CA THR A 216 17.00 -10.35 -4.76
C THR A 216 17.15 -9.91 -6.20
N THR A 217 18.30 -10.24 -6.79
CA THR A 217 18.54 -10.19 -8.23
C THR A 217 19.01 -11.55 -8.73
N ASN A 218 19.19 -11.71 -10.04
CA ASN A 218 19.78 -12.92 -10.60
C ASN A 218 21.25 -13.14 -10.18
N GLN A 219 21.94 -12.10 -9.71
CA GLN A 219 23.37 -12.16 -9.40
C GLN A 219 23.64 -12.22 -7.90
N PHE A 220 22.90 -11.43 -7.11
CA PHE A 220 23.09 -11.35 -5.67
C PHE A 220 21.78 -11.25 -4.92
N ILE A 221 21.82 -11.68 -3.66
CA ILE A 221 20.77 -11.60 -2.67
C ILE A 221 21.33 -10.78 -1.51
N LEU A 222 20.64 -9.71 -1.14
CA LEU A 222 20.94 -8.93 0.05
C LEU A 222 20.27 -9.58 1.25
N LEU A 223 21.06 -10.33 2.03
CA LEU A 223 20.58 -10.93 3.27
C LEU A 223 20.71 -9.93 4.41
N CYS A 224 19.67 -9.84 5.22
CA CYS A 224 19.64 -8.98 6.40
C CYS A 224 19.22 -9.78 7.65
N PRO A 225 19.65 -9.35 8.85
CA PRO A 225 19.21 -9.97 10.10
C PRO A 225 17.68 -9.95 10.26
N LYS A 226 17.13 -10.93 10.98
CA LYS A 226 15.66 -11.07 11.18
C LYS A 226 14.99 -9.82 11.74
N ASP A 227 15.68 -9.06 12.58
CA ASP A 227 15.13 -7.91 13.30
C ASP A 227 14.89 -6.71 12.37
N ILE A 228 15.48 -6.68 11.17
CA ILE A 228 15.28 -5.61 10.19
C ILE A 228 13.81 -5.45 9.80
N ILE A 229 13.02 -6.53 9.82
CA ILE A 229 11.57 -6.47 9.49
C ILE A 229 10.85 -5.54 10.46
N ARG A 230 11.23 -5.53 11.74
CA ARG A 230 10.62 -4.65 12.74
C ARG A 230 10.91 -3.20 12.41
N PHE A 231 12.19 -2.85 12.25
CA PHE A 231 12.61 -1.49 11.93
C PHE A 231 12.08 -1.01 10.57
N TYR A 232 11.95 -1.93 9.62
CA TYR A 232 11.35 -1.65 8.32
C TYR A 232 9.85 -1.36 8.40
N ARG A 233 9.11 -2.02 9.30
CA ARG A 233 7.70 -1.67 9.56
C ARG A 233 7.56 -0.38 10.36
N GLU A 234 8.46 -0.15 11.30
CA GLU A 234 8.48 1.11 12.06
C GLU A 234 8.74 2.31 11.14
N SER A 235 9.56 2.17 10.10
CA SER A 235 9.80 3.24 9.12
C SER A 235 8.60 3.61 8.26
N TRP A 236 7.53 2.81 8.28
CA TRP A 236 6.25 3.16 7.65
C TRP A 236 5.42 4.09 8.51
N LYS A 237 5.72 4.17 9.82
CA LYS A 237 5.08 5.10 10.72
C LYS A 237 5.63 6.49 10.49
N PHE A 238 4.77 7.47 10.70
CA PHE A 238 5.13 8.88 10.55
C PHE A 238 4.37 9.75 11.53
N ASP A 239 4.96 10.91 11.81
CA ASP A 239 4.33 11.97 12.57
C ASP A 239 4.30 13.24 11.71
N LEU A 240 3.08 13.70 11.41
CA LEU A 240 2.77 14.73 10.41
C LEU A 240 3.56 16.03 10.59
N LEU A 241 3.88 16.41 11.83
CA LEU A 241 4.57 17.66 12.16
C LEU A 241 5.91 17.45 12.87
N ASN A 242 6.41 16.21 12.94
CA ASN A 242 7.64 15.89 13.62
C ASN A 242 8.64 15.26 12.65
N VAL A 243 9.32 16.12 11.90
CA VAL A 243 10.36 15.73 10.93
C VAL A 243 11.50 14.95 11.60
N ASP A 244 11.79 15.23 12.87
CA ASP A 244 12.82 14.52 13.64
C ASP A 244 12.42 13.07 13.92
N PHE A 245 11.13 12.81 14.18
CA PHE A 245 10.62 11.44 14.33
C PHE A 245 10.84 10.64 13.04
N ASP A 246 10.43 11.20 11.91
CA ASP A 246 10.59 10.55 10.60
C ASP A 246 12.06 10.30 10.26
N THR A 247 12.92 11.29 10.54
CA THR A 247 14.36 11.19 10.28
C THR A 247 15.04 10.15 11.17
N ASN A 248 14.70 10.14 12.47
CA ASN A 248 15.26 9.18 13.42
C ASN A 248 14.82 7.75 13.11
N THR A 249 13.58 7.54 12.72
CA THR A 249 13.06 6.21 12.38
C THR A 249 13.76 5.64 11.15
N ARG A 250 14.02 6.48 10.15
CA ARG A 250 14.81 6.10 8.97
C ARG A 250 16.28 5.82 9.29
N LYS A 251 16.87 6.63 10.18
CA LYS A 251 18.26 6.43 10.61
C LYS A 251 18.44 5.10 11.31
N LYS A 252 17.51 4.71 12.20
CA LYS A 252 17.49 3.38 12.83
C LYS A 252 17.42 2.25 11.81
N LEU A 253 16.58 2.38 10.78
CA LEU A 253 16.53 1.40 9.70
C LEU A 253 17.86 1.33 8.93
N GLN A 254 18.51 2.47 8.67
CA GLN A 254 19.79 2.51 7.98
C GLN A 254 20.93 1.87 8.80
N GLU A 255 20.95 2.11 10.12
CA GLU A 255 21.90 1.49 11.04
C GLU A 255 21.75 -0.04 11.05
N GLU A 256 20.51 -0.55 11.07
CA GLU A 256 20.24 -1.99 11.01
C GLU A 256 20.52 -2.58 9.63
N ALA A 257 20.27 -1.81 8.56
CA ALA A 257 20.61 -2.20 7.19
C ALA A 257 22.11 -2.27 6.94
N ALA A 258 22.94 -1.60 7.75
CA ALA A 258 24.40 -1.69 7.66
C ALA A 258 24.93 -3.10 7.99
N TYR A 259 24.16 -3.90 8.72
CA TYR A 259 24.49 -5.31 8.95
C TYR A 259 24.09 -6.23 7.79
N CYS A 260 23.42 -5.73 6.74
CA CYS A 260 23.06 -6.57 5.62
C CYS A 260 24.29 -6.94 4.78
N VAL A 261 24.34 -8.19 4.31
CA VAL A 261 25.46 -8.73 3.52
C VAL A 261 24.96 -9.08 2.11
N PRO A 262 25.60 -8.55 1.06
CA PRO A 262 25.35 -8.99 -0.30
C PRO A 262 26.04 -10.34 -0.54
N ILE A 263 25.26 -11.34 -0.95
CA ILE A 263 25.75 -12.69 -1.21
C ILE A 263 25.40 -13.07 -2.64
N SER A 264 26.26 -13.82 -3.31
CA SER A 264 25.94 -14.38 -4.64
C SER A 264 24.68 -15.25 -4.57
N ALA A 265 23.78 -15.09 -5.54
CA ALA A 265 22.54 -15.87 -5.58
C ALA A 265 22.81 -17.39 -5.79
N ILE A 266 23.97 -17.73 -6.36
CA ILE A 266 24.37 -19.11 -6.68
C ILE A 266 25.00 -19.80 -5.46
N SER A 267 25.62 -19.02 -4.56
CA SER A 267 26.34 -19.51 -3.38
C SER A 267 25.44 -19.85 -2.19
N VAL A 268 24.18 -19.44 -2.27
CA VAL A 268 23.20 -19.54 -1.19
C VAL A 268 22.03 -20.41 -1.63
N LYS A 269 21.59 -21.31 -0.74
CA LYS A 269 20.34 -22.05 -0.93
C LYS A 269 19.35 -21.72 0.18
N ARG A 270 18.17 -21.22 -0.20
CA ARG A 270 17.03 -21.11 0.71
C ARG A 270 16.57 -22.52 1.10
N TRP A 271 16.38 -22.74 2.38
CA TRP A 271 15.98 -24.02 2.95
C TRP A 271 15.02 -23.81 4.11
N ASP A 272 13.72 -23.81 3.82
CA ASP A 272 12.68 -23.52 4.83
C ASP A 272 12.15 -24.77 5.54
N MET A 273 12.63 -25.96 5.16
CA MET A 273 12.27 -27.21 5.82
C MET A 273 13.16 -27.44 7.05
N PRO A 274 12.63 -27.98 8.16
CA PRO A 274 13.49 -28.39 9.27
C PRO A 274 14.48 -29.45 8.78
N LEU A 275 15.77 -29.16 8.91
CA LEU A 275 16.82 -30.13 8.60
C LEU A 275 16.65 -31.33 9.55
N GLN A 276 16.48 -32.53 8.99
CA GLN A 276 16.35 -33.76 9.75
C GLN A 276 17.53 -33.87 10.73
N GLY A 277 17.22 -33.87 12.03
CA GLY A 277 18.19 -33.82 13.12
C GLY A 277 17.95 -32.69 14.13
N SER A 278 17.22 -31.64 13.74
CA SER A 278 16.80 -30.56 14.65
C SER A 278 15.37 -30.79 15.16
N LYS A 279 15.16 -31.81 15.99
CA LYS A 279 13.95 -31.83 16.82
C LYS A 279 14.02 -30.62 17.76
N PRO A 280 12.95 -29.83 17.91
CA PRO A 280 12.86 -28.93 19.04
C PRO A 280 12.86 -29.78 20.32
N SER A 281 13.86 -29.60 21.16
CA SER A 281 13.77 -30.03 22.55
C SER A 281 12.68 -29.20 23.21
N ASN A 282 11.57 -29.85 23.55
CA ASN A 282 10.61 -29.33 24.53
C ASN A 282 11.30 -29.08 25.87
#